data_AF-A0A7S0VKQ9-F1
#
_entry.id   AF-A0A7S0VKQ9-F1
#
_cell.length_a   1.000
_cell.length_b   1.000
_cell.length_c   1.000
_cell.angle_alpha   90.00
_cell.angle_beta   90.00
_cell.angle_gamma   90.00
#
_symmetry.space_group_name_H-M   'P 1'
#
loop_
_entity.id
_entity.type
_entity.pdbx_description
1 polymer ?
#
loop_
_entity_poly.entity_id
_entity_poly.type
_entity_poly.pdbx_seq_one_letter_code
_entity_poly.pdbx_strand_id
1 'polypeptide(L)'
;AGSRVAVVGAGMAGSSFANTLRGHGYEVTVFEMGRGPGGRMATRRTRDAPGLSVNHGVPVFTATQPPFVDLLAPLVASGAVKPWDGAFFSLDARTRELR
;
A
#
# COMPACT_ATOMS: atom_id res chain seq x y z
N ALA A 1 9.64 -24.78 -19.87
CA ALA A 1 9.17 -23.38 -19.92
C ALA A 1 8.45 -23.10 -18.62
N GLY A 2 8.84 -22.08 -17.85
CA GLY A 2 8.13 -21.71 -16.62
C GLY A 2 6.72 -21.25 -16.96
N SER A 3 5.73 -21.60 -16.13
CA SER A 3 4.35 -21.19 -16.35
C SER A 3 4.23 -19.67 -16.28
N ARG A 4 3.49 -19.08 -17.23
CA ARG A 4 3.18 -17.64 -17.27
C ARG A 4 1.93 -17.36 -16.45
N VAL A 5 1.98 -16.33 -15.61
CA VAL A 5 0.86 -15.92 -14.75
C VAL A 5 0.50 -14.48 -15.00
N ALA A 6 -0.79 -14.23 -15.29
CA ALA A 6 -1.37 -12.90 -15.34
C ALA A 6 -2.02 -12.56 -14.00
N VAL A 7 -1.65 -11.43 -13.41
CA VAL A 7 -2.26 -10.90 -12.18
C VAL A 7 -3.03 -9.64 -12.53
N VAL A 8 -4.34 -9.62 -12.22
CA VAL A 8 -5.19 -8.45 -12.44
C VAL A 8 -5.33 -7.68 -11.13
N GLY A 9 -4.78 -6.46 -11.11
CA GLY A 9 -4.71 -5.55 -9.98
C GLY A 9 -3.30 -5.47 -9.39
N ALA A 10 -2.72 -4.27 -9.37
CA ALA A 10 -1.44 -3.92 -8.76
C ALA A 10 -1.61 -3.27 -7.37
N GLY A 11 -2.65 -3.67 -6.62
CA GLY A 11 -2.79 -3.33 -5.20
C GLY A 11 -1.94 -4.22 -4.29
N MET A 12 -2.00 -4.01 -2.97
CA MET A 12 -1.22 -4.76 -1.97
C MET A 12 -1.26 -6.28 -2.19
N ALA A 13 -2.45 -6.84 -2.36
CA ALA A 13 -2.65 -8.28 -2.55
C ALA A 13 -2.02 -8.78 -3.87
N GLY A 14 -2.31 -8.11 -4.99
CA GLY A 14 -1.78 -8.51 -6.30
C GLY A 14 -0.26 -8.36 -6.40
N SER A 15 0.30 -7.27 -5.86
CA SER A 15 1.75 -7.08 -5.79
C SER A 15 2.44 -8.11 -4.90
N SER A 16 1.84 -8.44 -3.74
CA SER A 16 2.37 -9.48 -2.85
C SER A 16 2.35 -10.85 -3.53
N PHE A 17 1.23 -11.22 -4.14
CA PHE A 17 1.09 -12.47 -4.88
C PHE A 17 2.08 -12.58 -6.04
N ALA A 18 2.20 -11.51 -6.84
CA ALA A 18 3.16 -11.44 -7.94
C ALA A 18 4.61 -11.58 -7.46
N ASN A 19 4.97 -10.92 -6.36
CA ASN A 19 6.31 -11.02 -5.77
C ASN A 19 6.60 -12.46 -5.31
N THR A 20 5.66 -13.10 -4.62
CA THR A 20 5.80 -14.48 -4.16
C THR A 20 5.99 -15.45 -5.33
N LEU A 21 5.17 -15.35 -6.39
CA LEU A 21 5.31 -16.22 -7.56
C LEU A 21 6.62 -15.99 -8.31
N ARG A 22 7.09 -14.75 -8.44
CA ARG A 22 8.40 -14.47 -9.02
C ARG A 22 9.53 -15.13 -8.23
N GLY A 23 9.44 -15.14 -6.89
CA GLY A 23 10.38 -15.86 -6.03
C GLY A 23 10.41 -17.37 -6.25
N HIS A 24 9.35 -17.96 -6.81
CA HIS A 24 9.26 -19.37 -7.18
C HIS A 24 9.56 -19.64 -8.67
N GLY A 25 10.09 -18.66 -9.41
CA GLY A 25 10.53 -18.83 -10.80
C GLY A 25 9.43 -18.72 -11.87
N TYR A 26 8.24 -18.22 -11.52
CA TYR A 26 7.18 -17.96 -12.49
C TYR A 26 7.43 -16.65 -13.27
N GLU A 27 7.03 -16.63 -14.55
CA GLU A 27 6.99 -15.42 -15.36
C GLU A 27 5.67 -14.70 -15.11
N VAL A 28 5.71 -13.58 -14.37
CA VAL A 28 4.50 -12.87 -13.90
C VAL A 28 4.34 -11.53 -14.61
N THR A 29 3.15 -11.30 -15.17
CA THR A 29 2.71 -10.01 -15.72
C THR A 29 1.56 -9.46 -14.89
N VAL A 30 1.69 -8.21 -14.42
CA VAL A 30 0.65 -7.53 -13.63
C VAL A 30 -0.06 -6.51 -14.51
N PHE A 31 -1.39 -6.54 -14.51
CA PHE A 31 -2.27 -5.61 -15.20
C PHE A 31 -2.98 -4.73 -14.19
N GLU A 32 -2.93 -3.41 -14.35
CA GLU A 32 -3.62 -2.45 -13.49
C GLU A 32 -4.44 -1.51 -14.35
N MET A 33 -5.71 -1.33 -14.01
CA MET A 33 -6.60 -0.41 -14.72
C MET A 33 -6.27 1.05 -14.37
N GLY A 34 -5.83 1.29 -13.13
CA GLY A 34 -5.38 2.59 -12.66
C GLY A 34 -4.15 3.09 -13.42
N ARG A 35 -3.90 4.40 -13.29
CA ARG A 35 -2.75 5.08 -13.92
C ARG A 35 -1.38 4.65 -13.36
N GLY A 36 -1.37 3.85 -12.30
CA GLY A 36 -0.18 3.39 -11.62
C GLY A 36 -0.54 2.38 -10.52
N PRO A 37 0.47 1.70 -9.95
CA PRO A 37 0.27 0.69 -8.93
C PRO A 37 -0.19 1.28 -7.59
N GLY A 38 -0.60 0.40 -6.68
CA GLY A 38 -0.92 0.70 -5.29
C GLY A 38 -2.39 0.54 -4.94
N GLY A 39 -3.31 0.58 -5.91
CA GLY A 39 -4.74 0.44 -5.67
C GLY A 39 -5.25 1.41 -4.59
N ARG A 40 -5.80 0.88 -3.50
CA ARG A 40 -6.29 1.69 -2.35
C ARG A 40 -5.16 2.35 -1.53
N MET A 41 -3.92 1.92 -1.69
CA MET A 41 -2.75 2.53 -1.02
C MET A 41 -2.08 3.62 -1.87
N ALA A 42 -2.55 3.85 -3.10
CA ALA A 42 -1.89 4.78 -4.00
C ALA A 42 -2.14 6.24 -3.58
N THR A 43 -1.04 7.00 -3.44
CA THR A 43 -1.07 8.45 -3.24
C THR A 43 -1.61 9.15 -4.50
N ARG A 44 -2.65 9.96 -4.34
CA ARG A 44 -3.20 10.79 -5.42
C ARG A 44 -2.47 12.13 -5.47
N ARG A 45 -2.24 12.61 -6.69
CA ARG A 45 -1.67 13.92 -7.00
C ARG A 45 -2.62 14.60 -7.98
N THR A 46 -2.84 15.90 -7.84
CA THR A 46 -3.65 16.68 -8.77
C THR A 46 -2.77 17.70 -9.51
N ARG A 47 -3.17 18.07 -10.73
CA ARG A 47 -2.55 19.16 -11.49
C ARG A 47 -3.02 20.52 -11.01
N ASP A 48 -4.23 20.59 -10.45
CA ASP A 48 -4.87 21.85 -10.03
C ASP A 48 -4.25 22.41 -8.74
N ALA A 49 -3.60 21.56 -7.95
CA ALA A 49 -2.84 21.92 -6.76
C ALA A 49 -1.46 21.25 -6.77
N PRO A 50 -0.47 21.80 -7.51
CA PRO A 50 0.88 21.26 -7.54
C PRO A 50 1.47 21.16 -6.13
N GLY A 51 2.16 20.06 -5.85
CA GLY A 51 2.73 19.76 -4.52
C GLY A 51 1.76 19.05 -3.57
N LEU A 52 0.45 19.13 -3.79
CA LEU A 52 -0.51 18.40 -2.96
C LEU A 52 -0.52 16.90 -3.31
N SER A 53 -0.30 16.08 -2.30
CA SER A 53 -0.35 14.62 -2.37
C SER A 53 -1.27 14.09 -1.28
N VAL A 54 -2.22 13.21 -1.62
CA VAL A 54 -3.26 12.73 -0.70
C VAL A 54 -3.36 11.21 -0.71
N ASN A 55 -3.24 10.60 0.46
CA ASN A 55 -3.53 9.20 0.70
C ASN A 55 -5.00 9.04 1.13
N HIS A 56 -5.92 9.03 0.17
CA HIS A 56 -7.36 9.01 0.44
C HIS A 56 -7.95 7.61 0.72
N GLY A 57 -7.24 6.54 0.37
CA GLY A 57 -7.71 5.17 0.61
C GLY A 57 -7.22 4.61 1.93
N VAL A 58 -5.95 4.25 2.00
CA VAL A 58 -5.29 3.81 3.24
C VAL A 58 -4.23 4.85 3.62
N PRO A 59 -4.54 5.80 4.53
CA PRO A 59 -3.59 6.83 4.96
C PRO A 59 -2.49 6.29 5.86
N VAL A 60 -2.81 5.31 6.71
CA VAL A 60 -1.92 4.62 7.65
C VAL A 60 -2.40 3.18 7.84
N PHE A 61 -1.50 2.29 8.22
CA PHE A 61 -1.83 0.90 8.56
C PHE A 61 -1.03 0.46 9.79
N THR A 62 -1.53 -0.56 10.48
CA THR A 62 -0.84 -1.19 11.61
C THR A 62 -0.29 -2.54 11.16
N ALA A 63 0.95 -2.84 11.52
CA ALA A 63 1.57 -4.15 11.29
C ALA A 63 1.70 -4.90 12.61
N THR A 64 0.90 -5.95 12.81
CA THR A 64 0.91 -6.77 14.04
C THR A 64 1.35 -8.21 13.80
N GLN A 65 1.30 -8.68 12.55
CA GLN A 65 1.62 -10.06 12.20
C GLN A 65 3.11 -10.17 11.87
N PRO A 66 3.88 -11.08 12.52
CA PRO A 66 5.32 -11.20 12.30
C PRO A 66 5.72 -11.33 10.82
N PRO A 67 5.06 -12.16 9.98
CA PRO A 67 5.43 -12.26 8.57
C PRO A 67 5.27 -10.94 7.80
N PHE A 68 4.32 -10.09 8.19
CA PHE A 68 4.13 -8.78 7.58
C PHE A 68 5.16 -7.77 8.09
N VAL A 69 5.55 -7.84 9.37
CA VAL A 69 6.63 -7.01 9.92
C VAL A 69 7.95 -7.31 9.21
N ASP A 70 8.27 -8.60 9.01
CA ASP A 70 9.47 -9.02 8.29
C ASP A 70 9.45 -8.55 6.82
N LEU A 71 8.29 -8.62 6.16
CA LEU A 71 8.10 -8.09 4.81
C LEU A 71 8.36 -6.58 4.74
N LEU A 72 7.99 -5.83 5.77
CA LEU A 72 8.15 -4.38 5.83
C LEU A 72 9.58 -3.95 6.18
N ALA A 73 10.36 -4.77 6.88
CA ALA A 73 11.73 -4.44 7.31
C ALA A 73 12.61 -3.85 6.20
N PRO A 74 12.74 -4.44 4.99
CA PRO A 74 13.52 -3.83 3.90
C PRO A 74 12.90 -2.53 3.36
N LEU A 75 11.58 -2.37 3.41
CA LEU A 75 10.89 -1.15 2.99
C LEU A 75 11.09 -0.01 3.98
N VAL A 76 11.19 -0.33 5.28
CA VAL A 76 11.55 0.63 6.32
C VAL A 76 13.03 1.01 6.19
N ALA A 77 13.92 0.04 6.02
CA ALA A 77 15.35 0.28 5.86
C ALA A 77 15.67 1.16 4.64
N SER A 78 14.92 1.01 3.54
CA SER A 78 15.05 1.85 2.34
C SER A 78 14.33 3.20 2.44
N GLY A 79 13.57 3.45 3.51
CA GLY A 79 12.79 4.66 3.71
C GLY A 79 11.51 4.77 2.88
N ALA A 80 11.12 3.70 2.17
CA ALA A 80 9.87 3.62 1.41
C ALA A 80 8.63 3.56 2.31
N VAL A 81 8.78 3.00 3.52
CA VAL A 81 7.79 3.00 4.59
C VAL A 81 8.42 3.63 5.83
N LYS A 82 7.64 4.40 6.60
CA LYS A 82 8.10 5.02 7.84
C LYS A 82 7.05 4.84 8.94
N PRO A 83 7.45 4.67 10.20
CA PRO A 83 6.53 4.80 11.33
C PRO A 83 5.82 6.16 11.29
N TRP A 84 4.53 6.15 11.59
CA TRP A 84 3.75 7.37 11.77
C TRP A 84 3.63 7.66 13.27
N ASP A 85 4.12 8.82 13.69
CA ASP A 85 4.14 9.30 15.08
C ASP A 85 3.11 10.40 15.36
N GLY A 86 2.22 10.67 14.40
CA GLY A 86 1.14 11.63 14.58
C GLY A 86 0.06 11.15 15.55
N ALA A 87 -0.58 12.10 16.23
CA ALA A 87 -1.69 11.83 17.13
C ALA A 87 -2.93 11.32 16.37
N PHE A 88 -3.60 10.34 16.97
CA PHE A 88 -4.94 9.92 16.55
C PHE A 88 -5.94 10.56 17.50
N PHE A 89 -6.99 11.13 16.91
CA PHE A 89 -8.13 11.66 17.64
C PHE A 89 -9.41 11.01 17.12
N SER A 90 -10.41 10.96 17.98
CA SER A 90 -11.75 10.53 17.70
C SER A 90 -12.71 11.67 18.02
N LEU A 91 -13.73 11.84 17.17
CA LEU A 91 -14.81 12.80 17.42
C LEU A 91 -16.03 12.01 17.88
N ASP A 92 -16.47 12.24 19.11
CA ASP A 92 -17.71 11.65 19.59
C ASP A 92 -18.90 12.29 18.87
N ALA A 93 -19.63 11.50 18.08
CA ALA A 93 -20.75 12.01 17.28
C ALA A 93 -21.93 12.52 18.13
N ARG A 94 -22.04 12.11 19.40
CA ARG A 94 -23.11 12.53 20.32
C ARG A 94 -22.71 13.78 21.10
N THR A 95 -21.54 13.76 21.72
CA THR A 95 -21.08 14.90 22.57
C THR A 95 -20.39 15.99 21.76
N ARG A 96 -19.96 15.69 20.53
CA ARG A 96 -19.13 16.55 19.66
C ARG A 96 -17.77 16.89 20.28
N GLU A 97 -17.35 16.13 21.28
CA GLU A 97 -16.05 16.30 21.94
C GLU A 97 -14.96 15.53 21.17
N LEU A 98 -13.77 16.12 21.12
CA LEU A 98 -12.57 15.49 20.61
C LEU A 98 -11.93 14.66 21.74
N ARG A 99 -11.63 13.38 21.47
CA ARG A 99 -10.95 12.47 22.38
C ARG A 99 -9.72 11.86 21.73
#